data_AF-A0A654M594-F1
#
_entry.id   AF-A0A654M594-F1
#
_cell.length_a   1.000
_cell.length_b   1.000
_cell.length_c   1.000
_cell.angle_alpha   90.00
_cell.angle_beta   90.00
_cell.angle_gamma   90.00
#
_symmetry.space_group_name_H-M   'P 1'
#
loop_
_entity.id
_entity.type
_entity.pdbx_description
1 polymer ?
#
loop_
_entity_poly.entity_id
_entity_poly.type
_entity_poly.pdbx_seq_one_letter_code
_entity_poly.pdbx_strand_id
1 'polypeptide(L)'
;MNKFGFLTDKANISFESHLVNLGKDIEILLVNLREFVLSLGDNVIEEVRPHRIVYAKSLTFRYFLDIYPKNNDLIIGIRKNRKDPTKEYVVSNTQEIQSIEPEIKEAYESI
;
A
#
# COMPACT_ATOMS: atom_id res chain seq x y z
N MET A 1 5.62 -41.20 -7.39
CA MET A 1 6.07 -39.82 -7.66
C MET A 1 4.86 -38.90 -7.54
N ASN A 2 4.60 -38.39 -6.32
CA ASN A 2 3.50 -37.46 -6.10
C ASN A 2 3.96 -36.07 -6.53
N LYS A 3 3.30 -35.53 -7.56
CA LYS A 3 3.46 -34.17 -8.04
C LYS A 3 3.18 -33.23 -6.86
N PHE A 4 4.15 -32.39 -6.53
CA PHE A 4 3.98 -31.27 -5.61
C PHE A 4 2.92 -30.33 -6.19
N GLY A 5 1.67 -30.55 -5.79
CA GLY A 5 0.59 -29.59 -5.97
C GLY A 5 0.84 -28.46 -4.99
N PHE A 6 1.50 -27.40 -5.46
CA PHE A 6 1.39 -26.09 -4.83
C PHE A 6 -0.03 -25.58 -5.07
N LEU A 7 -1.00 -26.13 -4.32
CA LEU A 7 -2.26 -25.47 -4.09
C LEU A 7 -1.98 -24.34 -3.09
N THR A 8 -1.45 -23.23 -3.58
CA THR A 8 -1.69 -21.97 -2.88
C THR A 8 -3.10 -21.54 -3.28
N ASP A 9 -4.09 -22.00 -2.54
CA ASP A 9 -5.38 -21.31 -2.38
C ASP A 9 -5.11 -19.94 -1.71
N LYS A 10 -4.30 -19.09 -2.36
CA LYS A 10 -4.39 -17.66 -2.11
C LYS A 10 -5.75 -17.30 -2.68
N ALA A 11 -6.75 -17.17 -1.80
CA ALA A 11 -7.92 -16.36 -2.10
C ALA A 11 -7.39 -15.12 -2.83
N ASN A 12 -7.87 -14.90 -4.06
CA ASN A 12 -7.39 -13.81 -4.90
C ASN A 12 -8.00 -12.53 -4.32
N ILE A 13 -7.41 -12.04 -3.23
CA ILE A 13 -7.86 -10.84 -2.51
C ILE A 13 -7.53 -9.66 -3.41
N SER A 14 -8.57 -8.99 -3.89
CA SER A 14 -8.44 -7.81 -4.75
C SER A 14 -8.43 -6.53 -3.92
N PHE A 15 -7.96 -5.43 -4.50
CA PHE A 15 -7.98 -4.11 -3.87
C PHE A 15 -9.39 -3.74 -3.39
N GLU A 16 -10.40 -4.03 -4.20
CA GLU A 16 -11.81 -3.71 -3.95
C GLU A 16 -12.32 -4.37 -2.68
N SER A 17 -11.77 -5.53 -2.29
CA SER A 17 -12.13 -6.18 -1.03
C SER A 17 -11.83 -5.33 0.20
N HIS A 18 -10.84 -4.43 0.11
CA HIS A 18 -10.53 -3.48 1.18
C HIS A 18 -11.53 -2.33 1.27
N LEU A 19 -12.31 -2.05 0.23
CA LEU A 19 -13.26 -0.93 0.19
C LEU A 19 -14.60 -1.25 0.86
N VAL A 20 -15.03 -2.53 0.85
CA VAL A 20 -16.39 -2.98 1.21
C VAL A 20 -16.86 -2.52 2.59
N ASN A 21 -15.94 -2.34 3.55
CA ASN A 21 -16.25 -2.00 4.93
C ASN A 21 -15.74 -0.61 5.36
N LEU A 22 -15.32 0.23 4.42
CA LEU A 22 -14.81 1.58 4.71
C LEU A 22 -15.92 2.63 4.63
N GLY A 23 -15.78 3.69 5.42
CA GLY A 23 -16.56 4.91 5.20
C GLY A 23 -16.24 5.51 3.84
N LYS A 24 -17.23 6.14 3.18
CA LYS A 24 -17.09 6.69 1.82
C LYS A 24 -15.89 7.63 1.66
N ASP A 25 -15.62 8.46 2.68
CA ASP A 25 -14.49 9.39 2.63
C ASP A 25 -13.16 8.65 2.60
N ILE A 26 -13.03 7.59 3.41
CA ILE A 26 -11.84 6.74 3.48
C ILE A 26 -11.66 5.89 2.22
N GLU A 27 -12.78 5.42 1.64
CA GLU A 27 -12.77 4.75 0.34
C GLU A 27 -12.19 5.67 -0.75
N ILE A 28 -12.68 6.91 -0.85
CA ILE A 28 -12.18 7.91 -1.82
C ILE A 28 -10.70 8.20 -1.58
N LEU A 29 -10.27 8.35 -0.32
CA LEU A 29 -8.87 8.57 0.02
C LEU A 29 -7.98 7.42 -0.42
N LEU A 30 -8.41 6.17 -0.19
CA LEU A 30 -7.63 4.99 -0.55
C LEU A 30 -7.53 4.82 -2.08
N VAL A 31 -8.60 5.12 -2.82
CA VAL A 31 -8.61 5.09 -4.29
C VAL A 31 -7.67 6.16 -4.85
N ASN A 32 -7.77 7.41 -4.39
CA ASN A 32 -6.91 8.50 -4.86
C ASN A 32 -5.43 8.23 -4.55
N LEU A 33 -5.15 7.68 -3.36
CA LEU A 33 -3.79 7.30 -2.97
C LEU A 33 -3.24 6.18 -3.86
N ARG A 34 -4.06 5.18 -4.21
CA ARG A 34 -3.68 4.13 -5.17
C ARG A 34 -3.31 4.74 -6.53
N GLU A 35 -4.15 5.62 -7.07
CA GLU A 35 -3.90 6.27 -8.36
C GLU A 35 -2.60 7.08 -8.34
N PHE A 36 -2.38 7.87 -7.28
CA PHE A 36 -1.12 8.59 -7.08
C PHE A 36 0.08 7.65 -7.07
N VAL A 37 0.06 6.58 -6.28
CA VAL A 37 1.19 5.67 -6.13
C VAL A 37 1.50 4.94 -7.43
N LEU A 38 0.48 4.48 -8.16
CA LEU A 38 0.64 3.86 -9.47
C LEU A 38 1.17 4.85 -10.52
N SER A 39 0.94 6.16 -10.35
CA SER A 39 1.48 7.20 -11.24
C SER A 39 2.97 7.49 -11.04
N LEU A 40 3.60 6.99 -9.97
CA LEU A 40 5.03 7.21 -9.69
C LEU A 40 5.96 6.54 -10.71
N GLY A 41 5.51 5.46 -11.36
CA GLY A 41 6.18 4.85 -12.50
C GLY A 41 5.76 3.43 -12.81
N ASP A 42 6.15 2.94 -13.99
CA ASP A 42 5.71 1.65 -14.54
C ASP A 42 6.21 0.41 -13.78
N ASN A 43 7.20 0.58 -12.89
CA ASN A 43 7.77 -0.50 -12.08
C ASN A 43 7.14 -0.61 -10.69
N VAL A 44 6.09 0.16 -10.40
CA VAL A 44 5.33 0.04 -9.15
C VAL A 44 4.57 -1.28 -9.15
N ILE A 45 4.81 -2.08 -8.12
CA ILE A 45 4.15 -3.37 -7.89
C ILE A 45 3.20 -3.19 -6.72
N GLU A 46 1.90 -3.32 -6.98
CA GLU A 46 0.85 -3.39 -5.96
C GLU A 46 0.72 -4.85 -5.47
N GLU A 47 0.86 -5.06 -4.16
CA GLU A 47 0.61 -6.36 -3.52
C GLU A 47 -0.49 -6.21 -2.47
N VAL A 48 -1.67 -6.74 -2.80
CA VAL A 48 -2.83 -6.78 -1.91
C VAL A 48 -2.70 -7.96 -0.94
N ARG A 49 -2.87 -7.70 0.35
CA ARG A 49 -2.78 -8.68 1.45
C ARG A 49 -4.05 -8.57 2.31
N PRO A 50 -4.43 -9.61 3.08
CA PRO A 50 -5.73 -9.63 3.79
C PRO A 50 -6.11 -8.39 4.62
N HIS A 51 -5.14 -7.64 5.14
CA HIS A 51 -5.39 -6.48 6.00
C HIS A 51 -4.70 -5.20 5.55
N ARG A 52 -3.97 -5.22 4.43
CA ARG A 52 -3.12 -4.11 4.00
C ARG A 52 -2.75 -4.22 2.53
N ILE A 53 -2.38 -3.10 1.93
CA ILE A 53 -1.86 -3.00 0.58
C ILE A 53 -0.43 -2.49 0.69
N VAL A 54 0.51 -3.18 0.06
CA VAL A 54 1.92 -2.73 0.03
C VAL A 54 2.36 -2.44 -1.39
N TYR A 55 3.20 -1.42 -1.55
CA TYR A 55 3.77 -1.05 -2.85
C TYR A 55 5.29 -1.18 -2.82
N ALA A 56 5.83 -1.79 -3.86
CA ALA A 56 7.24 -2.09 -4.03
C ALA A 56 7.72 -1.75 -5.45
N LYS A 57 9.04 -1.71 -5.65
CA LYS A 57 9.67 -1.58 -7.00
C LYS A 57 10.23 -2.89 -7.56
N SER A 58 10.26 -3.94 -6.73
CA SER A 58 10.78 -5.25 -7.14
C SER A 58 10.19 -6.36 -6.30
N LEU A 59 10.25 -7.58 -6.83
CA LEU A 59 9.81 -8.80 -6.16
C LEU A 59 10.67 -9.18 -4.93
N THR A 60 11.67 -8.38 -4.55
CA THR A 60 12.54 -8.65 -3.39
C THR A 60 11.89 -8.31 -2.04
N PHE A 61 10.55 -8.22 -1.98
CA PHE A 61 9.77 -7.84 -0.80
C PHE A 61 10.17 -6.50 -0.18
N ARG A 62 10.70 -5.58 -1.00
CA ARG A 62 11.09 -4.23 -0.57
C ARG A 62 9.97 -3.26 -0.91
N TYR A 63 9.05 -3.10 0.02
CA TYR A 63 8.00 -2.12 -0.07
C TYR A 63 8.49 -0.77 0.45
N PHE A 64 8.15 0.30 -0.29
CA PHE A 64 8.35 1.69 0.15
C PHE A 64 7.10 2.25 0.83
N LEU A 65 5.95 1.61 0.63
CA LEU A 65 4.66 2.03 1.15
C LEU A 65 3.87 0.83 1.68
N ASP A 66 3.31 0.97 2.86
CA ASP A 66 2.41 0.00 3.52
C ASP A 66 1.15 0.77 3.96
N ILE A 67 -0.02 0.33 3.51
CA ILE A 67 -1.29 1.02 3.77
C ILE A 67 -2.27 0.04 4.39
N TYR A 68 -2.87 0.41 5.52
CA TYR A 68 -3.96 -0.36 6.10
C TYR A 68 -5.02 0.55 6.71
N PRO A 69 -6.31 0.24 6.50
CA PRO A 69 -7.37 0.96 7.18
C PRO A 69 -7.37 0.62 8.66
N LYS A 70 -7.64 1.62 9.50
CA LYS A 70 -7.83 1.46 10.94
C LYS A 70 -8.97 2.36 11.39
N ASN A 71 -10.07 1.76 11.82
CA ASN A 71 -11.29 2.48 12.19
C ASN A 71 -11.78 3.36 11.02
N ASN A 72 -11.69 4.68 11.16
CA ASN A 72 -12.09 5.67 10.16
C ASN A 72 -10.89 6.47 9.64
N ASP A 73 -9.69 5.89 9.71
CA ASP A 73 -8.43 6.47 9.26
C ASP A 73 -7.70 5.46 8.35
N LEU A 74 -6.79 5.96 7.52
CA LEU A 74 -5.76 5.16 6.86
C LEU A 74 -4.46 5.30 7.62
N ILE A 75 -3.80 4.18 7.88
CA ILE A 75 -2.43 4.17 8.37
C ILE A 75 -1.51 3.98 7.18
N ILE A 76 -0.56 4.89 7.01
CA ILE A 76 0.39 4.92 5.91
C ILE A 76 1.81 4.81 6.48
N GLY A 77 2.42 3.66 6.30
CA GLY A 77 3.82 3.40 6.63
C GLY A 77 4.72 3.69 5.43
N ILE A 78 5.60 4.68 5.55
CA ILE A 78 6.58 5.03 4.52
C ILE A 78 7.96 4.52 4.92
N ARG A 79 8.63 3.83 3.99
CA ARG A 79 9.96 3.28 4.21
C ARG A 79 10.94 3.77 3.13
N LYS A 80 11.87 4.64 3.53
CA LYS A 80 12.90 5.20 2.63
C LYS A 80 14.06 4.25 2.36
N ASN A 81 14.48 3.47 3.35
CA ASN A 81 15.57 2.50 3.19
C ASN A 81 15.48 1.34 4.20
N ARG A 82 16.49 0.47 4.20
CA ARG A 82 16.56 -0.72 5.05
C ARG A 82 16.88 -0.43 6.51
N LYS A 83 17.67 0.61 6.77
CA LYS A 83 18.27 0.90 8.08
C LYS A 83 17.35 1.78 8.93
N ASP A 84 16.57 2.63 8.27
CA ASP A 84 15.69 3.56 8.94
C ASP A 84 14.36 2.90 9.30
N PRO A 85 13.78 3.28 10.46
CA PRO A 85 12.45 2.82 10.83
C PRO A 85 11.42 3.28 9.82
N THR A 86 10.34 2.51 9.67
CA THR A 86 9.17 2.95 8.90
C THR A 86 8.52 4.11 9.63
N LYS A 87 8.24 5.19 8.90
CA LYS A 87 7.51 6.34 9.43
C LYS A 87 6.04 6.14 9.17
N GLU A 88 5.26 6.07 10.24
CA GLU A 88 3.81 5.88 10.15
C GLU A 88 3.07 7.22 10.25
N TYR A 89 2.06 7.35 9.40
CA TYR A 89 1.12 8.46 9.37
C TYR A 89 -0.28 7.93 9.58
N VAL A 90 -1.06 8.66 10.38
CA VAL A 90 -2.51 8.47 10.45
C VAL A 90 -3.11 9.57 9.60
N VAL A 91 -3.88 9.19 8.58
CA VAL A 91 -4.55 10.15 7.70
C VAL A 91 -6.04 9.90 7.66
N SER A 92 -6.81 10.97 7.75
CA SER A 92 -8.27 10.97 7.78
C SER A 92 -8.86 11.86 6.70
N ASN A 93 -8.03 12.64 5.98
CA ASN A 93 -8.45 13.57 4.93
C ASN A 93 -7.42 13.72 3.80
N THR A 94 -7.83 14.38 2.73
CA THR A 94 -7.01 14.56 1.51
C THR A 94 -5.80 15.44 1.75
N GLN A 95 -5.91 16.46 2.60
CA GLN A 95 -4.83 17.40 2.89
C GLN A 95 -3.66 16.70 3.58
N GLU A 96 -3.95 15.77 4.49
CA GLU A 96 -2.94 14.95 5.16
C GLU A 96 -2.21 14.04 4.17
N ILE A 97 -2.93 13.43 3.22
CA ILE A 97 -2.30 12.65 2.13
C ILE A 97 -1.39 13.54 1.30
N GLN A 98 -1.87 14.69 0.83
CA GLN A 98 -1.09 15.63 0.03
C GLN A 98 0.18 16.09 0.76
N SER A 99 0.12 16.23 2.08
CA SER A 99 1.28 16.63 2.89
C SER A 99 2.39 15.58 2.92
N ILE A 100 2.07 14.30 2.70
CA ILE A 100 3.02 13.18 2.74
C ILE A 100 3.40 12.66 1.35
N GLU A 101 2.70 13.04 0.27
CA GLU A 101 3.03 12.69 -1.12
C GLU A 101 4.52 12.91 -1.48
N PRO A 102 5.16 14.04 -1.10
CA PRO A 102 6.59 14.23 -1.37
C PRO A 102 7.46 13.16 -0.71
N GLU A 103 7.10 12.71 0.50
CA GLU A 103 7.87 11.69 1.22
C GLU A 103 7.65 10.28 0.64
N ILE A 104 6.44 9.99 0.16
CA ILE A 104 6.15 8.76 -0.58
C ILE A 104 6.99 8.71 -1.87
N LYS A 105 7.04 9.83 -2.60
CA LYS A 105 7.85 9.95 -3.82
C LYS A 105 9.34 9.75 -3.53
N GLU A 106 9.86 10.40 -2.50
CA GLU A 106 11.25 10.23 -2.07
C GLU A 106 11.55 8.76 -1.69
N ALA A 107 10.63 8.09 -0.99
CA ALA A 107 10.77 6.69 -0.62
C ALA A 107 10.76 5.76 -1.85
N TYR A 108 9.91 6.03 -2.83
CA TYR A 108 9.90 5.34 -4.12
C TYR A 108 11.23 5.53 -4.87
N GLU A 109 11.77 6.73 -4.92
CA GLU A 109 13.05 7.01 -5.58
C GLU A 109 14.24 6.33 -4.88
N SER A 110 14.17 6.20 -3.54
CA SER A 110 15.28 5.73 -2.70
C SER A 110 15.38 4.21 -2.52
N ILE A 111 14.30 3.45 -2.76
CA ILE A 111 14.24 1.99 -2.50
C ILE A 111 14.73 1.11 -3.65
#